data_AF-A0A2V8EH40-F1
#
_entry.id   AF-A0A2V8EH40-F1
#
_cell.length_a   1.000
_cell.length_b   1.000
_cell.length_c   1.000
_cell.angle_alpha   90.00
_cell.angle_beta   90.00
_cell.angle_gamma   90.00
#
_symmetry.space_group_name_H-M   'P 1'
#
loop_
_entity.id
_entity.type
_entity.pdbx_description
1 polymer ?
#
loop_
_entity_poly.entity_id
_entity_poly.type
_entity_poly.pdbx_seq_one_letter_code
_entity_poly.pdbx_strand_id
1 'polypeptide(L)'
;AWDVTFATVTPPIGPVGLNEPPVTLRALPKSGKRPQRIQLWGAAVRMFASHPVSGVGPDNFRLRYGEYGSLATADPRVHSNNMYLEILAGGGLLTLAAFGWLFWRAALTFGMAAGARDRHVAALGSGVAAAGVAIAVHGLVDSFLTFTATYTMSAIVLGLAASAASSIGTHANRFRRHDP
;
A
#
# COMPACT_ATOMS: atom_id res chain seq x y z
N ALA A 1 -7.22 -38.21 15.04
CA ALA A 1 -8.60 -38.38 14.57
C ALA A 1 -9.30 -37.04 14.79
N TRP A 2 -9.98 -36.49 13.78
CA TRP A 2 -10.72 -35.24 13.92
C TRP A 2 -12.16 -35.51 13.49
N ASP A 3 -13.08 -35.45 14.45
CA ASP A 3 -14.51 -35.58 14.24
C ASP A 3 -15.04 -34.32 13.55
N VAL A 4 -15.72 -34.50 12.42
CA VAL A 4 -16.41 -33.43 11.69
C VAL A 4 -17.88 -33.47 12.10
N THR A 5 -18.33 -32.49 12.89
CA THR A 5 -19.76 -32.30 13.18
C THR A 5 -20.38 -31.47 12.05
N PHE A 6 -21.28 -32.07 11.28
CA PHE A 6 -22.06 -31.35 10.27
C PHE A 6 -23.20 -30.58 10.97
N ALA A 7 -23.25 -29.26 10.78
CA ALA A 7 -24.39 -28.46 11.19
C ALA A 7 -25.46 -28.53 10.07
N THR A 8 -26.60 -29.15 10.36
CA THR A 8 -27.74 -29.19 9.45
C THR A 8 -28.47 -27.85 9.53
N VAL A 9 -28.37 -27.03 8.48
CA VAL A 9 -29.20 -25.82 8.33
C VAL A 9 -30.47 -26.22 7.57
N THR A 10 -31.63 -26.15 8.23
CA THR A 10 -32.92 -26.36 7.58
C THR A 10 -33.33 -25.06 6.85
N PRO A 11 -33.43 -25.03 5.51
CA PRO A 11 -33.82 -23.82 4.80
C PRO A 11 -35.32 -23.52 4.97
N PRO A 12 -35.76 -22.24 4.91
CA PRO A 12 -37.16 -21.88 5.01
C PRO A 12 -37.91 -22.19 3.70
N ILE A 13 -38.72 -23.24 3.77
CA ILE A 13 -39.94 -23.60 3.03
C ILE A 13 -40.24 -22.81 1.73
N GLY A 14 -39.92 -23.45 0.60
CA GLY A 14 -40.51 -23.24 -0.73
C GLY A 14 -40.33 -24.53 -1.54
N PRO A 15 -41.16 -24.84 -2.57
CA PRO A 15 -41.05 -26.09 -3.32
C PRO A 15 -39.81 -26.05 -4.21
N VAL A 16 -38.66 -26.37 -3.64
CA VAL A 16 -37.40 -26.60 -4.35
C VAL A 16 -37.61 -27.84 -5.21
N GLY A 17 -37.46 -27.70 -6.53
CA GLY A 17 -37.64 -28.80 -7.48
C GLY A 17 -36.79 -30.01 -7.09
N LEU A 18 -37.40 -31.20 -7.08
CA LEU A 18 -36.82 -32.48 -6.65
C LEU A 18 -35.64 -32.98 -7.51
N ASN A 19 -35.09 -32.14 -8.40
CA ASN A 19 -34.06 -32.47 -9.37
C ASN A 19 -32.81 -31.57 -9.27
N GLU A 20 -32.72 -30.68 -8.28
CA GLU A 20 -31.49 -29.93 -8.06
C GLU A 20 -30.48 -30.85 -7.35
N PRO A 21 -29.29 -31.10 -7.93
CA PRO A 21 -28.28 -31.90 -7.26
C PRO A 21 -27.94 -31.22 -5.92
N PRO A 22 -27.77 -31.98 -4.83
CA PRO A 22 -27.40 -31.41 -3.54
C PRO A 22 -26.17 -30.52 -3.73
N VAL A 23 -26.27 -29.26 -3.28
CA VAL A 23 -25.15 -28.31 -3.32
C VAL A 23 -24.01 -28.93 -2.51
N THR A 24 -23.07 -29.55 -3.21
CA THR A 24 -21.88 -30.10 -2.59
C THR A 24 -21.03 -28.91 -2.16
N LEU A 25 -20.98 -28.65 -0.86
CA LEU A 25 -20.02 -27.70 -0.30
C LEU A 25 -18.63 -28.23 -0.59
N ARG A 26 -18.03 -27.78 -1.70
CA ARG A 26 -16.65 -28.08 -2.05
C ARG A 26 -15.80 -27.65 -0.86
N ALA A 27 -15.15 -28.62 -0.21
CA ALA A 27 -14.25 -28.35 0.90
C ALA A 27 -13.30 -27.22 0.48
N LEU A 28 -13.33 -26.12 1.23
CA LEU A 28 -12.47 -24.98 0.95
C LEU A 28 -11.02 -25.49 0.96
N PRO A 29 -10.20 -25.15 -0.07
CA PRO A 29 -8.81 -25.57 -0.08
C PRO A 29 -8.18 -25.18 1.25
N LYS A 30 -7.56 -26.15 1.94
CA LYS A 30 -6.83 -25.89 3.18
C LYS A 30 -5.88 -24.73 2.92
N SER A 31 -6.06 -23.60 3.61
CA SER A 31 -5.13 -22.49 3.50
C SER A 31 -3.75 -23.01 3.88
N GLY A 32 -2.82 -23.06 2.92
CA GLY A 32 -1.43 -23.41 3.21
C GLY A 32 -0.90 -22.50 4.32
N LYS A 33 0.03 -22.99 5.12
CA LYS A 33 0.66 -22.19 6.18
C LYS A 33 1.27 -20.95 5.54
N ARG A 34 0.73 -19.77 5.85
CA ARG A 34 1.24 -18.51 5.30
C ARG A 34 2.66 -18.27 5.83
N PRO A 35 3.61 -17.84 4.97
CA PRO A 35 4.94 -17.47 5.42
C PRO A 35 4.89 -16.37 6.50
N GLN A 36 5.84 -16.42 7.44
CA GLN A 36 5.96 -15.36 8.44
C GLN A 36 6.49 -14.07 7.79
N ARG A 37 6.12 -12.91 8.34
CA ARG A 37 6.57 -11.59 7.84
C ARG A 37 8.09 -11.51 7.72
N ILE A 38 8.83 -12.02 8.71
CA ILE A 38 10.30 -12.00 8.67
C ILE A 38 10.88 -12.77 7.48
N GLN A 39 10.23 -13.87 7.05
CA GLN A 39 10.64 -14.63 5.88
C GLN A 39 10.37 -13.85 4.59
N LEU A 40 9.21 -13.20 4.51
CA LEU A 40 8.83 -12.34 3.39
C LEU A 40 9.74 -11.11 3.29
N TRP A 41 10.10 -10.51 4.41
CA TRP A 41 11.03 -9.38 4.46
C TRP A 41 12.43 -9.79 4.04
N GLY A 42 12.90 -10.95 4.50
CA GLY A 42 14.15 -11.54 4.02
C GLY A 42 14.15 -11.78 2.50
N ALA A 43 13.03 -12.26 1.95
CA ALA A 43 12.88 -12.40 0.50
C ALA A 43 12.92 -11.03 -0.21
N ALA A 44 12.20 -10.02 0.29
CA ALA A 44 12.21 -8.67 -0.28
C ALA A 44 13.61 -8.05 -0.32
N VAL A 45 14.39 -8.19 0.77
CA VAL A 45 15.77 -7.70 0.83
C VAL A 45 16.66 -8.42 -0.17
N ARG A 46 16.49 -9.74 -0.35
CA ARG A 46 17.25 -10.48 -1.37
C ARG A 46 16.85 -10.14 -2.80
N MET A 47 15.57 -9.85 -3.05
CA MET A 47 15.09 -9.32 -4.33
C MET A 47 15.69 -7.96 -4.65
N PHE A 48 15.75 -7.09 -3.65
CA PHE A 48 16.44 -5.81 -3.77
C PHE A 48 17.93 -5.99 -4.05
N ALA A 49 18.61 -6.87 -3.30
CA ALA A 49 20.03 -7.11 -3.45
C ALA A 49 20.41 -7.66 -4.83
N SER A 50 19.50 -8.39 -5.51
CA SER A 50 19.75 -8.87 -6.87
C SER A 50 19.57 -7.78 -7.94
N HIS A 51 18.68 -6.80 -7.71
CA HIS A 51 18.38 -5.73 -8.66
C HIS A 51 18.25 -4.36 -7.94
N PRO A 52 19.35 -3.76 -7.46
CA PRO A 52 19.27 -2.62 -6.53
C PRO A 52 18.75 -1.33 -7.17
N VAL A 53 18.91 -1.15 -8.48
CA VAL A 53 18.52 0.11 -9.15
C VAL A 53 17.04 0.11 -9.50
N SER A 54 16.59 -0.88 -10.27
CA SER A 54 15.23 -0.95 -10.82
C SER A 54 14.30 -1.94 -10.11
N GLY A 55 14.82 -2.73 -9.16
CA GLY A 55 14.09 -3.86 -8.61
C GLY A 55 13.82 -4.95 -9.65
N VAL A 56 13.00 -5.93 -9.25
CA VAL A 56 12.61 -7.06 -10.11
C VAL A 56 11.41 -6.74 -11.01
N GLY A 57 10.91 -5.51 -11.00
CA GLY A 57 9.74 -5.02 -11.73
C GLY A 57 8.54 -4.74 -10.81
N PRO A 58 7.67 -3.76 -11.15
CA PRO A 58 6.47 -3.44 -10.38
C PRO A 58 5.59 -4.67 -10.17
N ASP A 59 5.07 -4.82 -8.95
CA ASP A 59 4.11 -5.88 -8.59
C ASP A 59 4.64 -7.33 -8.75
N ASN A 60 5.95 -7.51 -8.97
CA ASN A 60 6.58 -8.83 -9.09
C ASN A 60 6.93 -9.47 -7.73
N PHE A 61 6.79 -8.76 -6.61
CA PHE A 61 7.05 -9.34 -5.28
C PHE A 61 6.25 -10.63 -5.08
N ARG A 62 4.93 -10.56 -5.21
CA ARG A 62 4.02 -11.71 -5.00
C ARG A 62 4.31 -12.89 -5.93
N LEU A 63 4.90 -12.64 -7.09
CA LEU A 63 5.21 -13.65 -8.10
C LEU A 63 6.57 -14.32 -7.83
N ARG A 64 7.54 -13.58 -7.29
CA ARG A 64 8.94 -14.02 -7.24
C ARG A 64 9.48 -14.23 -5.84
N TYR A 65 8.79 -13.80 -4.78
CA TYR A 65 9.28 -13.94 -3.40
C TYR A 65 9.62 -15.41 -3.02
N GLY A 66 8.98 -16.39 -3.66
CA GLY A 66 9.30 -17.82 -3.47
C GLY A 66 10.73 -18.17 -3.89
N GLU A 67 11.20 -17.65 -5.03
CA GLU A 67 12.56 -17.84 -5.55
C GLU A 67 13.62 -17.31 -4.57
N TYR A 68 13.29 -16.20 -3.89
CA TYR A 68 14.15 -15.56 -2.93
C TYR A 68 13.91 -16.03 -1.49
N GLY A 69 12.85 -16.79 -1.22
CA GLY A 69 12.37 -17.08 0.13
C GLY A 69 12.82 -18.40 0.73
N SER A 70 13.32 -19.35 -0.07
CA SER A 70 13.42 -20.78 0.32
C SER A 70 12.11 -21.28 0.95
N LEU A 71 10.98 -20.82 0.40
CA LEU A 71 9.65 -21.15 0.91
C LEU A 71 9.13 -22.37 0.16
N ALA A 72 8.60 -23.35 0.91
CA ALA A 72 8.10 -24.60 0.35
C ALA A 72 6.95 -24.39 -0.66
N THR A 73 6.16 -23.33 -0.46
CA THR A 73 5.09 -22.93 -1.39
C THR A 73 5.03 -21.40 -1.48
N ALA A 74 4.87 -20.90 -2.71
CA ALA A 74 4.58 -19.51 -2.99
C ALA A 74 3.09 -19.35 -3.35
N ASP A 75 2.43 -18.37 -2.75
CA ASP A 75 1.06 -17.98 -3.03
C ASP A 75 1.08 -16.55 -3.59
N PRO A 76 0.66 -16.33 -4.85
CA PRO A 76 0.69 -15.01 -5.48
C PRO A 76 -0.28 -14.00 -4.83
N ARG A 77 -1.04 -14.39 -3.82
CA ARG A 77 -1.89 -13.50 -3.01
C ARG A 77 -1.17 -12.91 -1.79
N VAL A 78 0.10 -13.27 -1.57
CA VAL A 78 0.87 -12.85 -0.40
C VAL A 78 1.72 -11.62 -0.73
N HIS A 79 1.67 -10.66 0.19
CA HIS A 79 2.48 -9.45 0.18
C HIS A 79 3.38 -9.41 1.42
N SER A 80 4.43 -8.61 1.36
CA SER A 80 5.37 -8.40 2.47
C SER A 80 4.73 -7.74 3.70
N ASN A 81 3.54 -7.13 3.55
CA ASN A 81 2.88 -6.31 4.57
C ASN A 81 3.77 -5.16 5.06
N ASN A 82 4.54 -4.61 4.13
CA ASN A 82 5.39 -3.45 4.31
C ASN A 82 5.58 -2.79 2.95
N MET A 83 4.95 -1.64 2.76
CA MET A 83 4.99 -0.89 1.50
C MET A 83 6.40 -0.62 1.01
N TYR A 84 7.30 -0.26 1.92
CA TYR A 84 8.65 0.14 1.58
C TYR A 84 9.44 -1.04 1.03
N LEU A 85 9.20 -2.24 1.56
CA LEU A 85 9.79 -3.46 1.03
C LEU A 85 9.20 -3.87 -0.32
N GLU A 86 7.90 -3.69 -0.54
CA GLU A 86 7.28 -3.88 -1.88
C GLU A 86 7.91 -2.94 -2.92
N ILE A 87 7.99 -1.66 -2.59
CA ILE A 87 8.57 -0.63 -3.47
C ILE A 87 10.05 -0.91 -3.73
N LEU A 88 10.80 -1.27 -2.69
CA LEU A 88 12.22 -1.56 -2.80
C LEU A 88 12.49 -2.83 -3.61
N ALA A 89 11.72 -3.91 -3.38
CA ALA A 89 11.87 -5.16 -4.13
C ALA A 89 11.44 -5.01 -5.60
N GLY A 90 10.32 -4.31 -5.84
CA GLY A 90 9.75 -4.15 -7.18
C GLY A 90 10.44 -3.09 -8.02
N GLY A 91 10.80 -1.96 -7.43
CA GLY A 91 11.29 -0.76 -8.13
C GLY A 91 12.71 -0.30 -7.75
N GLY A 92 13.34 -0.96 -6.77
CA GLY A 92 14.69 -0.63 -6.33
C GLY A 92 14.82 0.75 -5.69
N LEU A 93 16.06 1.25 -5.65
CA LEU A 93 16.37 2.58 -5.15
C LEU A 93 15.73 3.69 -5.99
N LEU A 94 15.53 3.48 -7.29
CA LEU A 94 14.92 4.48 -8.16
C LEU A 94 13.50 4.82 -7.70
N THR A 95 12.66 3.79 -7.55
CA THR A 95 11.28 4.01 -7.10
C THR A 95 11.23 4.43 -5.63
N LEU A 96 12.09 3.89 -4.76
CA LEU A 96 12.14 4.33 -3.37
C LEU A 96 12.53 5.80 -3.24
N ALA A 97 13.50 6.28 -4.04
CA ALA A 97 13.90 7.68 -4.06
C ALA A 97 12.79 8.60 -4.58
N ALA A 98 12.11 8.21 -5.66
CA ALA A 98 10.95 8.96 -6.17
C ALA A 98 9.81 9.03 -5.12
N PHE A 99 9.54 7.92 -4.44
CA PHE A 99 8.54 7.85 -3.38
C PHE A 99 8.92 8.72 -2.17
N GLY A 100 10.17 8.62 -1.71
CA GLY A 100 10.71 9.44 -0.63
C GLY A 100 10.70 10.94 -0.98
N TRP A 101 11.00 11.29 -2.23
CA TRP A 101 10.92 12.67 -2.71
C TRP A 101 9.48 13.20 -2.65
N LEU A 102 8.48 12.40 -3.00
CA LEU A 102 7.08 12.82 -2.91
C LEU A 102 6.65 13.09 -1.46
N PHE A 103 7.05 12.23 -0.51
CA PHE A 103 6.82 12.50 0.92
C PHE A 103 7.57 13.72 1.43
N TRP A 104 8.81 13.91 0.99
CA TRP A 104 9.58 15.11 1.32
C TRP A 104 8.85 16.38 0.86
N ARG A 105 8.35 16.39 -0.39
CA ARG A 105 7.53 17.50 -0.91
C ARG A 105 6.27 17.71 -0.10
N ALA A 106 5.58 16.64 0.29
CA ALA A 106 4.39 16.72 1.13
C ALA A 106 4.69 17.25 2.56
N ALA A 107 5.85 16.89 3.14
CA ALA A 107 6.27 17.35 4.46
C ALA A 107 6.56 18.86 4.50
N LEU A 108 7.07 19.44 3.41
CA LEU A 108 7.26 20.89 3.31
C LEU A 108 5.93 21.64 3.42
N THR A 109 4.84 21.08 2.90
CA THR A 109 3.49 21.64 3.02
C THR A 109 3.01 21.65 4.47
N PHE A 110 3.38 20.65 5.27
CA PHE A 110 3.07 20.61 6.70
C PHE A 110 3.65 21.84 7.42
N GLY A 111 4.94 22.13 7.17
CA GLY A 111 5.61 23.30 7.75
C GLY A 111 4.99 24.63 7.33
N MET A 112 4.56 24.74 6.07
CA MET A 112 3.92 25.95 5.55
C MET A 112 2.49 26.13 6.06
N ALA A 113 1.70 25.06 6.15
CA ALA A 113 0.33 25.09 6.65
C ALA A 113 0.26 25.56 8.12
N ALA A 114 1.25 25.18 8.94
CA ALA A 114 1.37 25.62 10.32
C ALA A 114 1.64 27.14 10.45
N GLY A 115 2.20 27.78 9.42
CA GLY A 115 2.48 29.22 9.38
C GLY A 115 1.42 30.06 8.67
N ALA A 116 0.35 29.46 8.15
CA ALA A 116 -0.67 30.17 7.39
C ALA A 116 -1.54 31.06 8.28
N ARG A 117 -1.72 32.34 7.90
CA ARG A 117 -2.59 33.29 8.62
C ARG A 117 -4.09 33.05 8.38
N ASP A 118 -4.44 32.52 7.22
CA ASP A 118 -5.82 32.15 6.90
C ASP A 118 -6.16 30.80 7.53
N ARG A 119 -7.17 30.78 8.40
CA ARG A 119 -7.61 29.58 9.13
C ARG A 119 -8.10 28.46 8.22
N HIS A 120 -8.72 28.78 7.08
CA HIS A 120 -9.23 27.80 6.14
C HIS A 120 -8.09 27.15 5.37
N VAL A 121 -7.10 27.94 4.95
CA VAL A 121 -5.87 27.43 4.32
C VAL A 121 -5.07 26.58 5.32
N ALA A 122 -4.94 27.03 6.56
CA ALA A 122 -4.26 26.28 7.61
C ALA A 122 -4.96 24.94 7.89
N ALA A 123 -6.30 24.92 7.98
CA ALA A 123 -7.09 23.71 8.23
C ALA A 123 -7.03 22.71 7.06
N LEU A 124 -7.15 23.19 5.82
CA LEU A 124 -7.03 22.32 4.64
C LEU A 124 -5.61 21.76 4.50
N GLY A 125 -4.59 22.61 4.69
CA GLY A 125 -3.19 22.20 4.64
C GLY A 125 -2.84 21.17 5.71
N SER A 126 -3.31 21.36 6.95
CA SER A 126 -3.08 20.41 8.04
C SER A 126 -3.82 19.10 7.81
N GLY A 127 -5.05 19.12 7.28
CA GLY A 127 -5.82 17.92 6.94
C GLY A 127 -5.15 17.07 5.86
N VAL A 128 -4.70 17.69 4.76
CA VAL A 128 -3.96 17.01 3.69
C VAL A 128 -2.65 16.44 4.22
N ALA A 129 -1.94 17.19 5.06
CA ALA A 129 -0.67 16.75 5.59
C ALA A 129 -0.84 15.61 6.62
N ALA A 130 -1.87 15.64 7.46
CA ALA A 130 -2.23 14.53 8.34
C ALA A 130 -2.58 13.26 7.56
N ALA A 131 -3.31 13.38 6.44
CA ALA A 131 -3.58 12.25 5.56
C ALA A 131 -2.29 11.66 4.95
N GLY A 132 -1.34 12.51 4.53
CA GLY A 132 -0.03 12.07 4.06
C GLY A 132 0.77 11.31 5.12
N VAL A 133 0.77 11.79 6.37
CA VAL A 133 1.41 11.10 7.50
C VAL A 133 0.73 9.75 7.77
N ALA A 134 -0.61 9.70 7.75
CA ALA A 134 -1.35 8.46 7.93
C ALA A 134 -0.99 7.42 6.85
N ILE A 135 -0.90 7.83 5.58
CA ILE A 135 -0.46 6.97 4.46
C ILE A 135 0.97 6.44 4.73
N ALA A 136 1.90 7.31 5.12
CA ALA A 136 3.29 6.92 5.39
C ALA A 136 3.37 5.87 6.52
N VAL A 137 2.73 6.16 7.66
CA VAL A 137 2.77 5.29 8.83
C VAL A 137 2.08 3.96 8.56
N HIS A 138 0.92 3.97 7.88
CA HIS A 138 0.21 2.73 7.51
C HIS A 138 1.05 1.84 6.60
N GLY A 139 1.90 2.43 5.75
CA GLY A 139 2.83 1.71 4.88
C GLY A 139 3.86 0.85 5.62
N LEU A 140 4.09 1.07 6.91
CA LEU A 140 4.98 0.22 7.72
C LEU A 140 4.39 -1.15 8.03
N VAL A 141 3.07 -1.28 8.02
CA VAL A 141 2.35 -2.48 8.47
C VAL A 141 1.51 -3.14 7.37
N ASP A 142 1.37 -2.46 6.22
CA ASP A 142 0.54 -2.91 5.11
C ASP A 142 1.15 -2.51 3.74
N SER A 143 0.77 -3.24 2.70
CA SER A 143 1.21 -3.11 1.31
C SER A 143 0.06 -2.61 0.41
N PHE A 144 -0.71 -1.64 0.88
CA PHE A 144 -1.96 -1.18 0.26
C PHE A 144 -1.82 -0.48 -1.11
N LEU A 145 -0.67 0.02 -1.55
CA LEU A 145 -0.51 0.70 -2.84
C LEU A 145 -0.43 -0.30 -4.00
N THR A 146 -0.40 -1.59 -3.71
CA THR A 146 -0.51 -2.65 -4.72
C THR A 146 -1.93 -2.72 -5.31
N PHE A 147 -2.92 -2.12 -4.64
CA PHE A 147 -4.30 -2.06 -5.14
C PHE A 147 -4.60 -0.70 -5.78
N THR A 148 -5.26 -0.72 -6.94
CA THR A 148 -5.50 0.48 -7.76
C THR A 148 -6.25 1.59 -7.03
N ALA A 149 -7.27 1.24 -6.24
CA ALA A 149 -8.11 2.23 -5.54
C ALA A 149 -7.31 3.03 -4.52
N THR A 150 -6.59 2.33 -3.64
CA THR A 150 -5.75 2.89 -2.60
C THR A 150 -4.52 3.59 -3.16
N TYR A 151 -3.91 3.06 -4.23
CA TYR A 151 -2.86 3.73 -4.99
C TYR A 151 -3.33 5.09 -5.50
N THR A 152 -4.49 5.13 -6.17
CA THR A 152 -5.03 6.35 -6.79
C THR A 152 -5.37 7.41 -5.73
N MET A 153 -6.05 7.01 -4.66
CA MET A 153 -6.36 7.93 -3.55
C MET A 153 -5.10 8.50 -2.91
N SER A 154 -4.08 7.66 -2.68
CA SER A 154 -2.82 8.10 -2.09
C SER A 154 -2.06 9.05 -3.01
N ALA A 155 -2.04 8.78 -4.32
CA ALA A 155 -1.43 9.65 -5.31
C ALA A 155 -2.09 11.03 -5.35
N ILE A 156 -3.42 11.10 -5.26
CA ILE A 156 -4.16 12.36 -5.20
C ILE A 156 -3.80 13.15 -3.93
N VAL A 157 -3.82 12.50 -2.76
CA VAL A 157 -3.48 13.15 -1.47
C VAL A 157 -2.06 13.69 -1.48
N LEU A 158 -1.09 12.87 -1.88
CA LEU A 158 0.31 13.28 -1.94
C LEU A 158 0.58 14.33 -3.03
N GLY A 159 -0.12 14.25 -4.16
CA GLY A 159 -0.04 15.24 -5.23
C GLY A 159 -0.60 16.61 -4.83
N LEU A 160 -1.74 16.63 -4.14
CA LEU A 160 -2.32 17.85 -3.55
C LEU A 160 -1.38 18.46 -2.51
N ALA A 161 -0.81 17.61 -1.64
CA ALA A 161 0.18 18.05 -0.67
C ALA A 161 1.39 18.69 -1.37
N ALA A 162 2.00 18.02 -2.35
CA ALA A 162 3.18 18.50 -3.05
C ALA A 162 2.92 19.77 -3.91
N SER A 163 1.72 19.90 -4.49
CA SER A 163 1.31 21.09 -5.26
C SER A 163 1.23 22.33 -4.37
N ALA A 164 0.61 22.21 -3.20
CA ALA A 164 0.48 23.32 -2.25
C ALA A 164 1.86 23.90 -1.83
N ALA A 165 2.87 23.05 -1.59
CA ALA A 165 4.23 23.50 -1.33
C ALA A 165 4.85 24.31 -2.49
N SER A 166 4.51 23.97 -3.73
CA SER A 166 5.05 24.61 -4.94
C SER A 166 4.48 26.01 -5.16
N SER A 167 3.16 26.16 -4.96
CA SER A 167 2.46 27.43 -5.16
C SER A 167 2.89 28.49 -4.15
N ILE A 168 3.05 28.10 -2.88
CA ILE A 168 3.43 29.03 -1.81
C ILE A 168 4.86 29.56 -2.02
N GLY A 169 5.81 28.72 -2.41
CA GLY A 169 7.18 29.14 -2.72
C GLY A 169 7.28 30.12 -3.90
N THR A 170 6.37 29.99 -4.88
CA THR A 170 6.33 30.87 -6.06
C THR A 170 5.80 32.26 -5.72
N HIS A 171 4.78 32.35 -4.86
CA HIS A 171 4.25 33.63 -4.39
C HIS A 171 5.25 34.40 -3.51
N ALA A 172 5.97 33.71 -2.60
CA ALA A 172 6.99 34.35 -1.77
C ALA A 172 8.14 34.98 -2.59
N ASN A 173 8.57 34.32 -3.67
CA ASN A 173 9.62 34.83 -4.55
C ASN A 173 9.17 35.99 -5.45
N ARG A 174 7.87 36.12 -5.74
CA ARG A 174 7.34 37.20 -6.59
C ARG A 174 7.36 38.56 -5.88
N PHE A 175 7.09 38.60 -4.58
CA PHE A 175 7.14 39.85 -3.81
C PHE A 175 8.57 40.35 -3.58
N ARG A 176 9.54 39.45 -3.43
CA ARG A 176 10.95 39.81 -3.22
C ARG A 176 11.65 40.43 -4.44
N ARG A 177 11.08 40.31 -5.65
CA ARG A 177 11.64 40.90 -6.89
C ARG A 177 11.15 42.34 -7.14
N HIS A 178 10.25 42.86 -6.32
CA HIS A 178 9.65 44.19 -6.50
C HIS A 178 10.03 45.20 -5.42
N ASP A 179 10.95 44.86 -4.51
CA ASP A 179 11.55 45.84 -3.60
C ASP A 179 12.82 46.41 -4.26
N PRO A 180 12.85 47.71 -4.62
CA PRO A 180 14.01 48.39 -5.19
C PRO A 180 15.11 48.68 -4.15
#